data_AF-A0A9D7LGQ5-F1
#
_entry.id   AF-A0A9D7LGQ5-F1
#
_cell.length_a   1.000
_cell.length_b   1.000
_cell.length_c   1.000
_cell.angle_alpha   90.00
_cell.angle_beta   90.00
_cell.angle_gamma   90.00
#
_symmetry.space_group_name_H-M   'P 1'
#
loop_
_entity.id
_entity.type
_entity.pdbx_description
1 polymer ?
#
loop_
_entity_poly.entity_id
_entity_poly.type
_entity_poly.pdbx_seq_one_letter_code
_entity_poly.pdbx_strand_id
1 'polypeptide(L)'
;MQDAEGRGPFRPGFSHWWVEERPDHDNLVPWMQQFGHDAIPRTGWPFGKHFGCACRTLEQLRRWFTASEYATLQRFGFQAVSMEADRVLHESEIQLLFQRAKPLRADVSPVDLYGPNVNSTAHPAA
;
A
#
# COMPACT_ATOMS: atom_id res chain seq x y z
N MET A 1 3.32 0.12 1.49
CA MET A 1 3.00 -0.76 2.64
C MET A 1 3.24 -2.19 2.21
N GLN A 2 4.21 -2.90 2.79
CA GLN A 2 4.48 -4.29 2.39
C GLN A 2 5.04 -5.15 3.54
N ASP A 3 4.86 -6.47 3.43
CA ASP A 3 5.53 -7.48 4.28
C ASP A 3 6.97 -7.76 3.80
N ALA A 4 7.69 -8.63 4.52
CA ALA A 4 9.07 -9.03 4.18
C ALA A 4 9.23 -9.65 2.77
N GLU A 5 8.14 -10.17 2.20
CA GLU A 5 8.10 -10.74 0.86
C GLU A 5 7.75 -9.68 -0.22
N GLY A 6 7.55 -8.42 0.17
CA GLY A 6 7.20 -7.33 -0.72
C GLY A 6 5.73 -7.32 -1.14
N ARG A 7 4.84 -7.97 -0.36
CA ARG A 7 3.41 -8.05 -0.66
C ARG A 7 2.62 -7.03 0.16
N GLY A 8 1.61 -6.43 -0.47
CA GLY A 8 0.70 -5.50 0.19
C GLY A 8 -0.27 -6.19 1.18
N PRO A 9 -0.88 -5.42 2.09
CA PRO A 9 -1.75 -5.95 3.14
C PRO A 9 -3.19 -6.23 2.69
N PHE A 10 -3.62 -5.74 1.53
CA PHE A 10 -4.96 -6.02 0.99
C PHE A 10 -4.98 -7.40 0.31
N ARG A 11 -5.17 -8.46 1.11
CA ARG A 11 -5.22 -9.84 0.60
C ARG A 11 -6.42 -10.62 1.17
N PRO A 12 -7.04 -11.53 0.38
CA PRO A 12 -8.13 -12.37 0.85
C PRO A 12 -7.77 -13.09 2.15
N GLY A 13 -8.71 -13.14 3.09
CA GLY A 13 -8.51 -13.78 4.40
C GLY A 13 -7.61 -13.04 5.39
N PHE A 14 -7.13 -11.84 5.06
CA PHE A 14 -6.26 -11.07 5.97
C PHE A 14 -6.76 -9.65 6.29
N SER A 15 -7.37 -8.95 5.32
CA SER A 15 -7.74 -7.53 5.50
C SER A 15 -8.65 -7.27 6.70
N HIS A 16 -9.55 -8.21 7.03
CA HIS A 16 -10.49 -8.10 8.15
C HIS A 16 -9.84 -8.03 9.54
N TRP A 17 -8.55 -8.36 9.67
CA TRP A 17 -7.83 -8.30 10.94
C TRP A 17 -7.34 -6.90 11.32
N TRP A 18 -7.32 -5.98 10.36
CA TRP A 18 -6.71 -4.67 10.57
C TRP A 18 -7.51 -3.52 9.97
N VAL A 19 -8.32 -3.73 8.92
CA VAL A 19 -9.17 -2.67 8.35
C VAL A 19 -10.22 -2.26 9.37
N GLU A 20 -10.26 -0.97 9.70
CA GLU A 20 -11.23 -0.38 10.62
C GLU A 20 -12.48 0.07 9.86
N GLU A 21 -13.63 0.17 10.52
CA GLU A 21 -14.81 0.82 9.96
C GLU A 21 -14.62 2.34 10.00
N ARG A 22 -14.55 3.00 8.85
CA ARG A 22 -14.28 4.44 8.74
C ARG A 22 -14.99 5.06 7.53
N PRO A 23 -15.39 6.34 7.59
CA PRO A 23 -16.24 6.98 6.58
C PRO A 23 -15.57 7.18 5.21
N ASP A 24 -14.25 7.09 5.13
CA ASP A 24 -13.46 7.31 3.93
C ASP A 24 -13.03 5.98 3.26
N HIS A 25 -13.79 4.89 3.45
CA HIS A 25 -13.58 3.61 2.77
C HIS A 25 -13.58 3.69 1.25
N ASP A 26 -14.19 4.73 0.68
CA ASP A 26 -14.12 5.03 -0.75
C ASP A 26 -12.69 5.25 -1.25
N ASN A 27 -11.70 5.47 -0.37
CA ASN A 27 -10.28 5.51 -0.72
C ASN A 27 -9.71 4.12 -1.06
N LEU A 28 -10.33 3.04 -0.61
CA LEU A 28 -9.84 1.66 -0.74
C LEU A 28 -10.20 1.03 -2.10
N VAL A 29 -10.07 1.82 -3.18
CA VAL A 29 -10.42 1.39 -4.53
C VAL A 29 -9.35 0.44 -5.07
N PRO A 30 -9.68 -0.82 -5.43
CA PRO A 30 -8.74 -1.70 -6.11
C PRO A 30 -8.24 -1.06 -7.41
N TRP A 31 -6.95 -1.18 -7.71
CA TRP A 31 -6.36 -0.57 -8.92
C TRP A 31 -7.07 -0.98 -10.21
N MET A 32 -7.60 -2.22 -10.28
CA MET A 32 -8.36 -2.69 -11.45
C MET A 32 -9.64 -1.90 -11.66
N GLN A 33 -10.33 -1.52 -10.58
CA GLN A 33 -11.52 -0.67 -10.64
C GLN A 33 -11.12 0.77 -10.95
N GLN A 34 -10.00 1.26 -10.39
CA GLN A 34 -9.53 2.63 -10.57
C GLN A 34 -9.01 2.92 -11.99
N PHE A 35 -8.23 2.00 -12.57
CA PHE A 35 -7.49 2.22 -13.82
C PHE A 35 -7.96 1.32 -14.97
N GLY A 36 -8.87 0.38 -14.69
CA GLY A 36 -9.37 -0.59 -15.67
C GLY A 36 -8.52 -1.86 -15.77
N HIS A 37 -9.09 -2.89 -16.40
CA HIS A 37 -8.47 -4.22 -16.53
C HIS A 37 -7.23 -4.23 -17.43
N ASP A 38 -7.10 -3.28 -18.35
CA ASP A 38 -5.99 -3.18 -19.30
C ASP A 38 -4.86 -2.24 -18.84
N ALA A 39 -4.90 -1.79 -17.57
CA ALA A 39 -3.91 -0.87 -17.00
C ALA A 39 -2.49 -1.44 -16.93
N ILE A 40 -2.33 -2.76 -16.99
CA ILE A 40 -1.03 -3.43 -17.14
C ILE A 40 -0.90 -3.89 -18.59
N PRO A 41 0.07 -3.36 -19.37
CA PRO A 41 0.27 -3.79 -20.74
C PRO A 41 0.56 -5.29 -20.83
N ARG A 42 -0.28 -6.02 -21.57
CA ARG A 42 -0.14 -7.48 -21.78
C ARG A 42 1.18 -7.86 -22.45
N THR A 43 1.80 -6.92 -23.18
CA THR A 43 3.11 -7.08 -23.83
C THR A 43 4.29 -7.08 -22.85
N GLY A 44 4.06 -6.73 -21.57
CA GLY A 44 5.07 -6.75 -20.50
C GLY A 44 5.17 -8.07 -19.73
N TRP A 45 4.33 -9.06 -20.06
CA TRP A 45 4.22 -10.34 -19.36
C TRP A 45 4.84 -11.48 -20.20
N PRO A 46 5.76 -12.33 -19.70
CA PRO A 46 6.40 -12.40 -18.39
C PRO A 46 7.95 -12.47 -18.48
N PHE A 47 8.63 -11.35 -18.74
CA PHE A 47 10.10 -11.32 -18.68
C PHE A 47 10.58 -10.22 -17.75
N GLY A 48 10.91 -10.59 -16.51
CA GLY A 48 11.67 -9.77 -15.56
C GLY A 48 11.01 -8.47 -15.12
N LYS A 49 9.67 -8.34 -15.22
CA LYS A 49 8.93 -7.16 -14.78
C LYS A 49 8.00 -7.48 -13.63
N HIS A 50 8.01 -6.61 -12.64
CA HIS A 50 7.18 -6.62 -11.45
C HIS A 50 6.26 -5.41 -11.49
N PHE A 51 5.00 -5.61 -11.07
CA PHE A 51 4.00 -4.57 -11.05
C PHE A 51 3.43 -4.45 -9.63
N GLY A 52 3.12 -3.22 -9.22
CA GLY A 52 2.60 -2.94 -7.90
C GLY A 52 1.82 -1.65 -7.85
N CYS A 53 1.09 -1.47 -6.74
CA CYS A 53 0.40 -0.23 -6.42
C CYS A 53 1.17 0.48 -5.30
N ALA A 54 1.23 1.81 -5.38
CA ALA A 54 1.86 2.65 -4.37
C ALA A 54 1.17 4.02 -4.33
N CYS A 55 1.73 4.93 -3.54
CA CYS A 55 1.36 6.34 -3.51
C CYS A 55 2.63 7.15 -3.79
N ARG A 56 2.51 8.31 -4.45
CA ARG A 56 3.65 9.20 -4.71
C ARG A 56 4.12 9.91 -3.45
N THR A 57 3.20 10.25 -2.56
CA THR A 57 3.49 11.00 -1.33
C THR A 57 3.03 10.24 -0.08
N LEU A 58 3.60 10.60 1.07
CA LEU A 58 3.13 10.09 2.36
C LEU A 58 1.72 10.55 2.69
N GLU A 59 1.33 11.75 2.25
CA GLU A 59 -0.04 12.22 2.43
C GLU A 59 -1.05 11.31 1.73
N GLN A 60 -0.78 10.92 0.48
CA GLN A 60 -1.60 9.95 -0.23
C GLN A 60 -1.63 8.59 0.49
N LEU A 61 -0.49 8.12 1.00
CA LEU A 61 -0.43 6.85 1.75
C LEU A 61 -1.23 6.91 3.06
N ARG A 62 -1.30 8.07 3.72
CA ARG A 62 -2.14 8.30 4.91
C ARG A 62 -3.65 8.31 4.61
N ARG A 63 -4.05 8.43 3.33
CA ARG A 63 -5.44 8.22 2.91
C ARG A 63 -5.80 6.73 2.84
N TRP A 64 -4.81 5.85 2.71
CA TRP A 64 -5.04 4.40 2.66
C TRP A 64 -5.08 3.74 4.03
N PHE A 65 -4.19 4.15 4.93
CA PHE A 65 -4.04 3.53 6.23
C PHE A 65 -4.20 4.60 7.29
N THR A 66 -5.05 4.39 8.30
CA THR A 66 -5.07 5.22 9.51
C THR A 66 -3.83 4.94 10.36
N ALA A 67 -3.60 5.76 11.39
CA ALA A 67 -2.48 5.53 12.30
C ALA A 67 -2.65 4.24 13.12
N SER A 68 -3.87 3.89 13.53
CA SER A 68 -4.18 2.67 14.27
C SER A 68 -4.14 1.42 13.39
N GLU A 69 -4.62 1.51 12.15
CA GLU A 69 -4.44 0.46 11.13
C GLU A 69 -2.95 0.21 10.86
N TYR A 70 -2.16 1.29 10.72
CA TYR A 70 -0.72 1.18 10.51
C TYR A 70 -0.01 0.51 11.70
N ALA A 71 -0.31 0.93 12.93
CA ALA A 71 0.25 0.31 14.14
C ALA A 71 -0.10 -1.19 14.23
N THR A 72 -1.33 -1.56 13.84
CA THR A 72 -1.77 -2.96 13.78
C THR A 72 -1.01 -3.74 12.70
N LEU A 73 -0.86 -3.16 11.51
CA LEU A 73 -0.10 -3.73 10.42
C LEU A 73 1.38 -3.96 10.77
N GLN A 74 2.01 -3.05 11.53
CA GLN A 74 3.38 -3.23 12.03
C GLN A 74 3.51 -4.47 12.92
N ARG A 75 2.51 -4.78 13.74
CA ARG A 75 2.50 -6.01 14.57
C ARG A 75 2.41 -7.28 13.70
N PHE A 76 1.82 -7.18 12.51
CA PHE A 76 1.79 -8.25 11.51
C PHE A 76 3.05 -8.30 10.62
N GLY A 77 4.05 -7.44 10.87
CA GLY A 77 5.29 -7.40 10.10
C GLY A 77 5.21 -6.60 8.79
N PHE A 78 4.19 -5.76 8.63
CA PHE A 78 4.10 -4.84 7.50
C PHE A 78 4.77 -3.50 7.83
N GLN A 79 5.31 -2.86 6.80
CA GLN A 79 5.94 -1.56 6.95
C GLN A 79 5.68 -0.64 5.76
N ALA A 80 5.59 0.67 6.03
CA ALA A 80 5.65 1.66 4.98
C ALA A 80 7.08 1.74 4.45
N VAL A 81 7.23 1.68 3.13
CA VAL A 81 8.53 1.71 2.46
C VAL A 81 8.48 2.65 1.29
N SER A 82 9.61 3.25 0.95
CA SER A 82 9.85 3.96 -0.30
C SER A 82 10.70 3.10 -1.23
N MET A 83 10.51 3.30 -2.52
CA MET A 83 11.30 2.65 -3.57
C MET A 83 11.26 3.49 -4.84
N GLU A 84 12.28 3.34 -5.68
CA GLU A 84 12.29 3.89 -7.02
C GLU A 84 11.52 2.98 -7.98
N ALA A 85 10.55 3.54 -8.69
CA ALA A 85 9.83 2.88 -9.76
C ALA A 85 10.49 3.16 -11.10
N ASP A 86 10.67 2.15 -11.95
CA ASP A 86 11.23 2.35 -13.29
C ASP A 86 10.25 3.10 -14.20
N ARG A 87 8.95 2.87 -14.01
CA ARG A 87 7.90 3.54 -14.75
C ARG A 87 6.60 3.58 -13.96
N VAL A 88 5.97 4.76 -13.90
CA VAL A 88 4.56 4.90 -13.51
C VAL A 88 3.70 4.65 -14.75
N LEU A 89 2.77 3.70 -14.64
CA LEU A 89 1.84 3.34 -15.71
C LEU A 89 0.58 4.21 -15.65
N HIS A 90 0.03 4.36 -14.44
CA HIS A 90 -1.14 5.16 -14.15
C HIS A 90 -1.00 5.81 -12.78
N GLU A 91 -1.62 6.97 -12.61
CA GLU A 91 -1.60 7.73 -11.36
C GLU A 91 -2.93 8.45 -11.19
N SER A 92 -3.42 8.49 -9.96
CA SER A 92 -4.55 9.28 -9.53
C SER A 92 -4.22 10.01 -8.23
N GLU A 93 -5.19 10.75 -7.70
CA GLU A 93 -5.08 11.45 -6.43
C GLU A 93 -4.87 10.52 -5.22
N ILE A 94 -5.21 9.23 -5.33
CA ILE A 94 -5.16 8.28 -4.19
C ILE A 94 -4.10 7.19 -4.35
N GLN A 95 -3.75 6.78 -5.57
CA GLN A 95 -2.79 5.71 -5.80
C GLN A 95 -2.12 5.83 -7.17
N LEU A 96 -1.04 5.08 -7.37
CA LEU A 96 -0.41 4.87 -8.65
C LEU A 96 -0.15 3.38 -8.90
N LEU A 97 -0.14 3.00 -10.17
CA LEU A 97 0.26 1.69 -10.66
C LEU A 97 1.62 1.84 -11.33
N PHE A 98 2.59 1.02 -10.95
CA PHE A 98 3.97 1.14 -11.44
C PHE A 98 4.54 -0.20 -11.90
N GLN A 99 5.63 -0.12 -12.66
CA GLN A 99 6.46 -1.23 -13.10
C GLN A 99 7.87 -1.08 -12.53
N ARG A 100 8.47 -2.21 -12.12
CA ARG A 100 9.91 -2.35 -11.79
C ARG A 100 10.53 -3.58 -12.46
N ALA A 101 11.81 -3.51 -12.79
CA ALA A 101 12.63 -4.64 -13.23
C ALA A 101 13.13 -5.48 -12.04
N LYS A 102 13.20 -4.87 -10.85
CA LYS A 102 13.59 -5.54 -9.60
C LYS A 102 12.35 -6.04 -8.85
N PRO A 103 12.46 -7.13 -8.07
CA PRO A 103 11.40 -7.54 -7.14
C PRO A 103 10.98 -6.41 -6.20
N LEU A 104 9.70 -6.35 -5.84
CA LEU A 104 9.15 -5.23 -5.04
C LEU A 104 9.79 -5.10 -3.65
N ARG A 105 10.33 -6.19 -3.10
CA ARG A 105 11.08 -6.19 -1.83
C ARG A 105 12.52 -5.69 -1.94
N ALA A 106 13.07 -5.56 -3.15
CA ALA A 106 14.47 -5.20 -3.37
C ALA A 106 14.66 -3.68 -3.40
N ASP A 107 15.77 -3.21 -2.81
CA ASP A 107 16.19 -1.81 -2.74
C ASP A 107 15.10 -0.87 -2.24
N VAL A 108 14.44 -1.27 -1.15
CA VAL A 108 13.41 -0.47 -0.49
C VAL A 108 13.96 0.11 0.81
N SER A 109 13.52 1.33 1.12
CA SER A 109 13.89 2.00 2.36
C SER A 109 12.67 2.09 3.27
N PRO A 110 12.78 1.70 4.55
CA PRO A 110 11.83 2.05 5.59
C PRO A 110 11.40 3.52 5.53
N VAL A 111 10.10 3.77 5.65
CA VAL A 111 9.57 5.11 5.88
C VAL A 111 8.67 5.10 7.10
N ASP A 112 8.84 6.09 7.95
CA ASP A 112 7.93 6.33 9.05
C ASP A 112 6.69 7.07 8.54
N LEU A 113 5.55 6.36 8.44
CA LEU A 113 4.32 6.93 7.90
C LEU A 113 3.73 8.01 8.83
N TYR A 114 3.88 7.87 10.15
CA TYR A 114 3.20 8.70 11.14
C TYR A 114 4.13 9.40 12.14
N GLY A 115 5.43 9.11 12.11
CA GLY A 115 6.39 9.63 13.09
C GLY A 115 6.45 8.76 14.35
N PRO A 116 7.43 9.02 15.23
CA PRO A 116 7.66 8.22 16.44
C PRO A 116 6.56 8.27 17.53
N ASN A 117 5.37 8.84 17.29
CA ASN A 117 4.27 8.83 18.25
C ASN A 117 2.93 9.13 17.57
N VAL A 118 2.13 8.10 17.30
CA VAL A 118 0.67 8.27 17.37
C VAL A 118 0.18 7.30 18.42
N ASN A 119 -0.10 7.86 19.60
CA ASN A 119 -0.56 7.14 20.76
C ASN A 119 -1.74 6.23 20.38
N SER A 120 -1.62 4.97 20.78
CA SER A 120 -2.74 4.06 20.91
C SER A 120 -3.75 4.68 21.88
N THR A 121 -4.72 5.43 21.38
CA THR A 121 -5.89 5.77 22.19
C THR A 121 -6.70 4.50 22.33
N ALA A 122 -6.44 3.77 23.41
CA ALA A 122 -7.34 2.77 23.94
C ALA A 122 -8.72 3.42 24.09
N HIS A 123 -9.73 2.85 23.45
CA HIS A 123 -11.12 3.17 23.77
C HIS A 123 -11.35 2.80 25.25
N PRO A 124 -11.86 3.73 26.08
CA PRO A 124 -12.38 3.34 27.38
C PRO A 124 -13.63 2.50 27.12
N ALA A 125 -13.64 1.29 27.69
CA ALA A 125 -14.83 0.47 27.76
C ALA A 125 -15.93 1.25 28.51
N ALA A 126 -17.10 1.36 27.90
CA ALA A 126 -18.35 1.69 28.55
C ALA A 126 -19.19 0.42 28.65
#